data_AF-A0A158G0Y2-F1
#
_entry.id   AF-A0A158G0Y2-F1
#
_cell.length_a   1.000
_cell.length_b   1.000
_cell.length_c   1.000
_cell.angle_alpha   90.00
_cell.angle_beta   90.00
_cell.angle_gamma   90.00
#
_symmetry.space_group_name_H-M   'P 1'
#
loop_
_entity.id
_entity.type
_entity.pdbx_description
1 polymer ?
#
loop_
_entity_poly.entity_id
_entity_poly.type
_entity_poly.pdbx_seq_one_letter_code
_entity_poly.pdbx_strand_id
1 'polypeptide(L)'
;MHGATLTPRNYHLTFNAQCYMIPTIKSFADKTTEALFEGLYVRSLPPHIQPGVHRKLLMIDAAASVQDLMAPPGNRLEVLNGSRSGQWSIRLNQQWRICFYFIGDEVFGVEIVDYH
;
A
#
# COMPACT_ATOMS: atom_id res chain seq x y z
N MET A 1 -41.61 -11.20 13.65
CA MET A 1 -40.71 -10.04 13.75
C MET A 1 -39.38 -10.48 14.34
N HIS A 2 -38.28 -9.97 13.79
CA HIS A 2 -36.88 -10.18 14.16
C HIS A 2 -36.27 -11.57 13.90
N GLY A 3 -35.84 -11.79 12.66
CA GLY A 3 -34.74 -12.70 12.36
C GLY A 3 -33.40 -12.02 12.61
N ALA A 4 -32.50 -12.69 13.32
CA ALA A 4 -31.10 -12.31 13.42
C ALA A 4 -30.27 -13.41 12.74
N THR A 5 -29.92 -13.19 11.47
CA THR A 5 -28.96 -14.01 10.74
C THR A 5 -27.56 -13.64 11.22
N LEU A 6 -26.94 -14.49 12.05
CA LEU A 6 -25.51 -14.43 12.30
C LEU A 6 -24.79 -15.00 11.07
N THR A 7 -24.25 -14.14 10.23
CA THR A 7 -23.29 -14.54 9.19
C THR A 7 -21.89 -14.63 9.80
N PRO A 8 -21.10 -15.67 9.49
CA PRO A 8 -19.73 -15.75 9.98
C PRO A 8 -18.85 -14.76 9.21
N ARG A 9 -18.34 -13.74 9.91
CA ARG A 9 -17.19 -12.95 9.43
C ARG A 9 -15.92 -13.78 9.52
N ASN A 10 -15.77 -14.71 8.58
CA ASN A 10 -14.54 -15.46 8.36
C ASN A 10 -13.70 -14.70 7.34
N TYR A 11 -12.81 -13.82 7.82
CA TYR A 11 -11.70 -13.33 6.99
C TYR A 11 -10.56 -14.35 7.03
N HIS A 12 -10.81 -15.55 6.51
CA HIS A 12 -9.74 -16.50 6.20
C HIS A 12 -9.10 -16.08 4.87
N LEU A 13 -8.18 -15.11 4.93
CA LEU A 13 -7.20 -14.91 3.87
C LEU A 13 -6.14 -15.99 4.04
N THR A 14 -6.41 -17.20 3.54
CA THR A 14 -5.36 -18.19 3.28
C THR A 14 -4.56 -17.68 2.09
N PHE A 15 -3.60 -16.81 2.36
CA PHE A 15 -2.59 -16.36 1.42
C PHE A 15 -1.72 -17.58 1.11
N ASN A 16 -2.09 -18.33 0.07
CA ASN A 16 -1.37 -19.53 -0.36
C ASN A 16 0.05 -19.13 -0.77
N ALA A 17 1.02 -19.57 0.02
CA ALA A 17 2.42 -19.61 -0.35
C ALA A 17 2.60 -20.63 -1.48
N GLN A 18 2.83 -20.16 -2.72
CA GLN A 18 3.70 -20.77 -3.74
C GLN A 18 3.52 -19.96 -5.05
N CYS A 19 4.47 -19.07 -5.35
CA CYS A 19 4.86 -18.59 -6.69
C CYS A 19 5.82 -17.43 -6.46
N TYR A 20 7.13 -17.71 -6.43
CA TYR A 20 8.25 -16.76 -6.41
C TYR A 20 7.88 -15.29 -6.10
N MET A 21 8.00 -14.88 -4.83
CA MET A 21 8.03 -13.47 -4.42
C MET A 21 9.27 -12.82 -5.06
N ILE A 22 9.16 -12.39 -6.31
CA ILE A 22 10.04 -11.34 -6.81
C ILE A 22 9.47 -10.07 -6.17
N PRO A 23 10.17 -9.43 -5.22
CA PRO A 23 9.68 -8.18 -4.65
C PRO A 23 9.49 -7.18 -5.79
N THR A 24 8.28 -6.64 -5.90
CA THR A 24 7.95 -5.70 -6.96
C THR A 24 8.56 -4.35 -6.65
N ILE A 25 8.75 -3.99 -5.37
CA ILE A 25 9.42 -2.75 -4.99
C ILE A 25 10.93 -2.85 -5.27
N LYS A 26 11.40 -2.02 -6.19
CA LYS A 26 12.81 -1.92 -6.59
C LYS A 26 13.53 -0.73 -5.98
N SER A 27 12.81 0.33 -5.60
CA SER A 27 13.43 1.50 -4.98
C SER A 27 12.47 2.32 -4.11
N PHE A 28 13.06 2.99 -3.12
CA PHE A 28 12.42 3.98 -2.27
C PHE A 28 12.97 5.37 -2.60
N ALA A 29 12.14 6.41 -2.49
CA ALA A 29 12.61 7.78 -2.66
C ALA A 29 13.37 8.29 -1.40
N ASP A 30 13.11 7.67 -0.25
CA ASP A 30 13.67 8.08 1.03
C ASP A 30 13.89 6.88 1.98
N LYS A 31 14.84 7.05 2.92
CA LYS A 31 15.22 6.02 3.89
C LYS A 31 14.16 5.77 4.96
N THR A 32 13.24 6.71 5.19
CA THR A 32 12.16 6.54 6.18
C THR A 32 11.15 5.52 5.65
N THR A 33 10.78 5.62 4.38
CA THR A 33 9.87 4.68 3.73
C THR A 33 10.48 3.28 3.63
N GLU A 34 11.78 3.19 3.29
CA GLU A 34 12.53 1.93 3.30
C GLU A 34 12.54 1.28 4.70
N ALA A 35 12.88 2.03 5.75
CA ALA A 35 12.88 1.52 7.11
C ALA A 35 11.49 1.00 7.54
N LEU A 36 10.42 1.70 7.16
CA LEU A 36 9.04 1.25 7.43
C LEU A 36 8.67 0.00 6.65
N PHE A 37 9.19 -0.18 5.44
CA PHE A 37 9.02 -1.42 4.68
C PHE A 37 9.69 -2.60 5.40
N GLU A 38 10.89 -2.40 5.93
CA GLU A 38 11.61 -3.38 6.76
C GLU A 38 10.94 -3.67 8.12
N GLY A 39 9.85 -2.98 8.44
CA GLY A 39 9.11 -3.12 9.70
C GLY A 39 9.75 -2.37 10.87
N LEU A 40 10.70 -1.47 10.60
CA LEU A 40 11.30 -0.62 11.62
C LEU A 40 10.37 0.54 11.98
N TYR A 41 10.47 0.99 13.23
CA TYR A 41 9.75 2.16 13.69
C TYR A 41 10.53 3.44 13.42
N VAL A 42 9.87 4.44 12.83
CA VAL A 42 10.52 5.71 12.47
C VAL A 42 9.96 6.87 13.29
N ARG A 43 10.82 7.63 13.96
CA ARG A 43 10.40 8.71 14.86
C ARG A 43 9.87 9.96 14.16
N SER A 44 10.25 10.17 12.89
CA SER A 44 9.81 11.34 12.11
C SER A 44 8.35 11.24 11.65
N LEU A 45 7.72 10.06 11.71
CA LEU A 45 6.32 9.88 11.34
C LEU A 45 5.42 9.62 12.56
N PRO A 46 4.15 10.06 12.52
CA PRO A 46 3.21 9.78 13.60
C PRO A 46 3.07 8.28 13.88
N PRO A 47 3.14 7.83 15.14
CA PRO A 47 3.07 6.40 15.48
C PRO A 47 1.83 5.69 14.94
N HIS A 48 0.70 6.40 14.91
CA HIS A 48 -0.59 5.84 14.53
C HIS A 48 -0.71 5.52 13.02
N ILE A 49 0.14 6.10 12.17
CA ILE A 49 0.10 5.84 10.73
C ILE A 49 0.99 4.65 10.32
N GLN A 50 2.07 4.38 11.06
CA GLN A 50 3.11 3.43 10.66
C GLN A 50 2.60 1.99 10.41
N PRO A 51 1.70 1.41 11.24
CA PRO A 51 1.16 0.08 10.96
C PRO A 51 0.35 0.02 9.65
N GLY A 52 -0.39 1.09 9.35
CA GLY A 52 -1.16 1.20 8.11
C GLY A 52 -0.27 1.41 6.89
N VAL A 53 0.82 2.19 7.04
CA VAL A 53 1.86 2.34 6.03
C VAL A 53 2.49 0.98 5.72
N HIS A 54 3.01 0.29 6.74
CA HIS A 54 3.69 -0.99 6.57
C HIS A 54 2.80 -2.01 5.86
N ARG A 55 1.53 -2.14 6.28
CA ARG A 55 0.56 -3.02 5.60
C ARG A 55 0.39 -2.68 4.12
N LYS A 56 0.30 -1.40 3.78
CA LYS A 56 0.15 -0.97 2.38
C LYS A 56 1.41 -1.17 1.56
N LEU A 57 2.59 -0.97 2.14
CA LEU A 57 3.86 -1.26 1.46
C LEU A 57 3.97 -2.75 1.12
N LEU A 58 3.60 -3.65 2.05
CA LEU A 58 3.55 -5.09 1.77
C LEU A 58 2.52 -5.45 0.68
N MET A 59 1.39 -4.76 0.63
CA MET A 59 0.41 -4.95 -0.44
C MET A 59 0.94 -4.50 -1.80
N ILE A 60 1.69 -3.38 -1.84
CA ILE A 60 2.35 -2.88 -3.05
C ILE A 60 3.41 -3.88 -3.51
N ASP A 61 4.25 -4.37 -2.60
CA ASP A 61 5.30 -5.35 -2.90
C ASP A 61 4.76 -6.71 -3.38
N ALA A 62 3.55 -7.07 -2.96
CA ALA A 62 2.88 -8.30 -3.39
C ALA A 62 2.04 -8.15 -4.68
N ALA A 63 1.86 -6.94 -5.20
CA ALA A 63 0.98 -6.68 -6.34
C ALA A 63 1.70 -6.97 -7.67
N ALA A 64 1.13 -7.85 -8.49
CA ALA A 64 1.63 -8.13 -9.84
C ALA A 64 1.27 -7.02 -10.84
N SER A 65 0.22 -6.25 -10.52
CA SER A 65 -0.27 -5.14 -11.32
C SER A 65 -0.91 -4.06 -10.46
N VAL A 66 -1.04 -2.84 -10.99
CA VAL A 66 -1.79 -1.76 -10.34
C VAL A 66 -3.25 -2.15 -10.10
N GLN A 67 -3.82 -3.02 -10.94
CA GLN A 67 -5.20 -3.47 -10.82
C GLN A 67 -5.42 -4.30 -9.55
N ASP A 68 -4.42 -5.07 -9.10
CA ASP A 68 -4.51 -5.85 -7.86
C ASP A 68 -4.63 -4.94 -6.64
N LEU A 69 -4.05 -3.75 -6.71
CA LEU A 69 -4.14 -2.72 -5.69
C LEU A 69 -5.52 -2.05 -5.63
N MET A 70 -6.40 -2.25 -6.62
CA MET A 70 -7.79 -1.76 -6.61
C MET A 70 -8.77 -2.73 -5.94
N ALA A 71 -8.41 -4.01 -5.78
CA ALA A 71 -9.31 -5.04 -5.24
C ALA A 71 -9.79 -4.78 -3.79
N PRO A 72 -8.98 -4.23 -2.87
CA PRO A 72 -9.43 -3.92 -1.51
C PRO A 72 -10.38 -2.72 -1.51
N PRO A 73 -11.58 -2.80 -0.89
CA PRO A 73 -12.63 -1.76 -0.93
C PRO A 73 -12.30 -0.42 -0.24
N GLY A 74 -11.03 -0.16 0.10
CA GLY A 74 -10.54 1.09 0.69
C GLY A 74 -9.34 1.70 -0.04
N ASN A 75 -8.82 1.07 -1.10
CA ASN A 75 -7.76 1.67 -1.91
C ASN A 75 -8.37 2.59 -2.97
N ARG A 76 -8.28 3.90 -2.72
CA ARG A 76 -8.51 4.93 -3.75
C ARG A 76 -7.20 5.18 -4.46
N LEU A 77 -6.97 4.45 -5.54
CA LEU A 77 -5.85 4.70 -6.44
C LEU A 77 -6.17 5.92 -7.29
N GLU A 78 -5.32 6.93 -7.21
CA GLU A 78 -5.41 8.15 -8.01
C GLU A 78 -4.14 8.25 -8.86
N VAL A 79 -4.30 8.32 -10.18
CA VAL A 79 -3.21 8.69 -11.10
C VAL A 79 -2.95 10.18 -10.91
N LEU A 80 -1.71 10.54 -10.57
CA LEU A 80 -1.30 11.94 -10.52
C LEU A 80 -1.12 12.45 -11.96
N ASN A 81 -1.84 13.52 -12.31
CA ASN A 81 -1.75 14.20 -13.61
C ASN A 81 -0.84 15.45 -13.48
N GLY A 82 -0.20 15.89 -14.58
CA GLY A 82 0.65 17.09 -14.61
C GLY A 82 2.16 16.77 -14.61
N SER A 83 2.96 17.49 -13.82
CA SER A 83 4.43 17.31 -13.74
C SER A 83 4.89 15.99 -13.10
N ARG A 84 3.94 15.21 -12.55
CA ARG A 84 4.15 13.88 -11.95
C ARG A 84 3.37 12.78 -12.70
N SER A 85 3.12 12.97 -13.99
CA SER A 85 2.40 12.00 -14.83
C SER A 85 3.04 10.62 -14.75
N GLY A 86 2.21 9.60 -14.54
CA GLY A 86 2.66 8.21 -14.37
C GLY A 86 2.96 7.79 -12.92
N GLN A 87 2.87 8.71 -11.95
CA GLN A 87 2.92 8.37 -10.53
C GLN A 87 1.52 7.98 -10.03
N TRP A 88 1.46 6.88 -9.28
CA TRP A 88 0.28 6.38 -8.58
C TRP A 88 0.34 6.81 -7.11
N SER A 89 -0.84 6.99 -6.50
CA SER A 89 -0.92 7.19 -5.05
C SER A 89 -1.98 6.28 -4.42
N ILE A 90 -1.66 5.72 -3.25
CA ILE A 90 -2.60 5.01 -2.39
C ILE A 90 -2.87 5.85 -1.15
N ARG A 91 -4.15 6.07 -0.87
CA ARG A 91 -4.59 6.78 0.33
C ARG A 91 -4.38 5.95 1.59
N LEU A 92 -3.72 6.54 2.58
CA LEU A 92 -3.63 5.98 3.94
C LEU A 92 -4.76 6.50 4.83
N ASN A 93 -4.92 7.81 4.91
CA ASN A 93 -5.98 8.48 5.65
C ASN A 93 -6.28 9.85 5.01
N GLN A 94 -6.88 10.79 5.75
CA GLN A 94 -7.20 12.10 5.19
C GLN A 94 -5.95 12.88 4.74
N GLN A 95 -4.87 12.78 5.51
CA GLN A 95 -3.65 13.56 5.38
C GLN A 95 -2.55 12.87 4.55
N TRP A 96 -2.37 11.56 4.71
CA TRP A 96 -1.20 10.84 4.19
C TRP A 96 -1.49 10.05 2.91
N ARG A 97 -0.49 10.00 2.02
CA ARG A 97 -0.47 9.19 0.79
C ARG A 97 0.84 8.41 0.70
N ILE A 98 0.78 7.24 0.06
CA ILE A 98 1.98 6.55 -0.44
C ILE A 98 2.00 6.76 -1.94
N CYS A 99 3.05 7.37 -2.45
CA CYS A 99 3.22 7.64 -3.88
C CYS A 99 4.31 6.72 -4.45
N PHE A 100 4.13 6.25 -5.68
CA PHE A 100 5.07 5.35 -6.35
C PHE A 100 4.87 5.36 -7.85
N TYR A 101 5.87 4.89 -8.60
CA TYR A 101 5.76 4.59 -10.02
C TYR A 101 5.55 3.10 -10.20
N PHE A 102 4.70 2.72 -11.15
CA PHE A 102 4.49 1.33 -11.53
C PHE A 102 4.86 1.19 -13.02
N ILE A 103 5.93 0.47 -13.31
CA ILE A 103 6.50 0.32 -14.65
C ILE A 103 6.60 -1.18 -14.94
N GLY A 104 5.76 -1.68 -15.84
CA GLY A 104 5.64 -3.13 -16.05
C GLY A 104 5.02 -3.81 -14.84
N ASP A 105 5.78 -4.69 -14.20
CA ASP A 105 5.49 -5.44 -12.97
C ASP A 105 6.31 -4.95 -11.76
N GLU A 106 7.03 -3.84 -11.92
CA GLU A 106 7.95 -3.31 -10.92
C GLU A 106 7.49 -1.93 -10.39
N VAL A 107 7.80 -1.69 -9.12
CA VAL A 107 7.44 -0.49 -8.37
C VAL A 107 8.69 0.29 -8.00
N PHE A 108 8.69 1.59 -8.26
CA PHE A 108 9.84 2.46 -8.04
C PHE A 108 9.49 3.73 -7.27
N GLY A 109 10.49 4.30 -6.60
CA GLY A 109 10.42 5.62 -5.98
C GLY A 109 9.31 5.71 -4.95
N VAL A 110 9.13 4.65 -4.15
CA VAL A 110 8.08 4.62 -3.13
C VAL A 110 8.38 5.64 -2.04
N GLU A 111 7.42 6.51 -1.75
CA GLU A 111 7.53 7.58 -0.75
C GLU A 111 6.23 7.76 0.03
N ILE A 112 6.35 8.20 1.28
CA ILE A 112 5.21 8.61 2.12
C ILE A 112 5.14 10.12 2.14
N VAL A 113 4.02 10.68 1.68
CA VAL A 113 3.83 12.13 1.53
C VAL A 113 2.68 12.62 2.40
N ASP A 114 2.94 13.75 3.07
CA ASP A 114 1.92 14.54 3.74
C ASP A 114 1.26 15.49 2.71
N TYR A 115 -0.05 15.41 2.56
CA TYR A 115 -0.83 16.23 1.63
C TYR A 115 -1.55 17.40 2.33
N HIS A 116 -1.21 17.76 3.57
CA HIS A 116 -1.77 18.93 4.27
C HIS A 116 -0.74 20.03 4.53
#